data_AF-A0A8E1RXE2-F1
#
_entry.id   AF-A0A8E1RXE2-F1
#
_cell.length_a   1.000
_cell.length_b   1.000
_cell.length_c   1.000
_cell.angle_alpha   90.00
_cell.angle_beta   90.00
_cell.angle_gamma   90.00
#
_symmetry.space_group_name_H-M   'P 1'
#
loop_
_entity.id
_entity.type
_entity.pdbx_description
1 polymer ?
#
loop_
_entity_poly.entity_id
_entity_poly.type
_entity_poly.pdbx_seq_one_letter_code
_entity_poly.pdbx_strand_id
1 'polypeptide(L)'
;MQSIIHSDIDVNEDDCGKLRQIIQGNILKIAQDLAGDLQWYSQNAQLVPDSFTIISIQPVGHKRFKMLYDFTWDLFNPCLDLNETFTQREEVMFQTTPGALVFEVIDNTRPSPCDEL
;
A
#
# COMPACT_ATOMS: atom_id res chain seq x y z
N MET A 1 1.71 0.09 11.24
CA MET A 1 1.82 1.53 10.97
C MET A 1 0.53 2.00 10.30
N GLN A 2 0.29 3.31 10.19
CA GLN A 2 -0.86 3.87 9.48
C GLN A 2 -0.36 4.95 8.52
N SER A 3 -0.77 4.89 7.26
CA SER A 3 -0.40 5.89 6.26
C SER A 3 -1.55 6.87 6.10
N ILE A 4 -1.24 8.16 6.14
CA ILE A 4 -2.26 9.21 6.10
C ILE A 4 -2.01 10.08 4.86
N ILE A 5 -3.00 10.16 3.99
CA ILE A 5 -2.99 11.13 2.89
C ILE A 5 -3.85 12.32 3.32
N HIS A 6 -3.21 13.45 3.58
CA HIS A 6 -3.93 14.71 3.77
C HIS A 6 -4.46 15.19 2.41
N SER A 7 -5.76 15.38 2.32
CA SER A 7 -6.45 15.85 1.11
C SER A 7 -7.77 16.50 1.48
N ASP A 8 -8.16 17.53 0.73
CA ASP A 8 -9.42 18.27 0.93
C ASP A 8 -10.62 17.39 0.49
N ILE A 9 -10.91 16.37 1.29
CA ILE A 9 -11.99 15.40 1.09
C ILE A 9 -13.07 15.67 2.14
N ASP A 10 -14.32 15.70 1.67
CA ASP A 10 -15.47 15.76 2.57
C ASP A 10 -15.58 14.49 3.40
N VAL A 11 -16.00 14.62 4.65
CA VAL A 11 -16.16 13.49 5.57
C VAL A 11 -17.25 12.49 5.13
N ASN A 12 -18.12 12.89 4.21
CA ASN A 12 -19.15 12.05 3.58
C ASN A 12 -18.82 11.72 2.12
N GLU A 13 -17.59 11.94 1.68
CA GLU A 13 -17.17 11.56 0.33
C GLU A 13 -17.21 10.04 0.19
N ASP A 14 -18.24 9.54 -0.48
CA ASP A 14 -18.41 8.14 -0.90
C ASP A 14 -18.08 7.90 -2.38
N ASP A 15 -17.72 8.97 -3.10
CA ASP A 15 -17.41 8.89 -4.52
C ASP A 15 -16.06 8.18 -4.74
N CYS A 16 -16.16 6.89 -5.07
CA CYS A 16 -15.01 6.03 -5.33
C CYS A 16 -14.12 6.57 -6.48
N GLY A 17 -14.69 7.34 -7.42
CA GLY A 17 -13.95 7.96 -8.52
C GLY A 17 -13.00 9.05 -8.01
N LYS A 18 -13.51 9.98 -7.20
CA LYS A 18 -12.68 11.00 -6.54
C LYS A 18 -11.63 10.39 -5.63
N LEU A 19 -12.03 9.43 -4.79
CA LEU A 19 -11.11 8.75 -3.88
C LEU A 19 -9.96 8.13 -4.67
N ARG A 20 -10.26 7.41 -5.76
CA ARG A 20 -9.25 6.85 -6.66
C ARG A 20 -8.31 7.92 -7.20
N GLN A 21 -8.80 9.06 -7.69
CA GLN A 21 -7.95 10.11 -8.25
C GLN A 21 -7.00 10.70 -7.20
N ILE A 22 -7.49 10.93 -5.98
CA ILE A 22 -6.71 11.52 -4.89
C ILE A 22 -5.63 10.53 -4.42
N ILE A 23 -6.00 9.26 -4.30
CA ILE A 23 -5.07 8.19 -3.95
C ILE A 23 -4.03 8.05 -5.05
N GLN A 24 -4.43 7.98 -6.32
CA GLN A 24 -3.52 7.86 -7.45
C GLN A 24 -2.54 9.06 -7.55
N GLY A 25 -2.98 10.28 -7.24
CA GLY A 25 -2.11 11.46 -7.18
C GLY A 25 -1.13 11.46 -6.00
N ASN A 26 -1.42 10.69 -4.94
CA ASN A 26 -0.57 10.59 -3.75
C ASN A 26 0.01 9.17 -3.55
N ILE A 27 -0.18 8.26 -4.51
CA ILE A 27 0.14 6.84 -4.34
C ILE A 27 1.63 6.66 -4.09
N LEU A 28 2.48 7.45 -4.77
CA LEU A 28 3.94 7.42 -4.57
C LEU A 28 4.38 7.76 -3.14
N LYS A 29 3.59 8.52 -2.38
CA LYS A 29 3.89 8.85 -0.98
C LYS A 29 3.57 7.71 -0.04
N ILE A 30 2.56 6.91 -0.37
CA ILE A 30 2.11 5.77 0.45
C ILE A 30 2.51 4.43 -0.15
N ALA A 31 3.14 4.40 -1.32
CA ALA A 31 3.53 3.20 -2.05
C ALA A 31 4.47 2.34 -1.21
N GLN A 32 5.46 2.97 -0.56
CA GLN A 32 6.39 2.28 0.33
C GLN A 32 5.67 1.68 1.55
N ASP A 33 4.79 2.45 2.17
CA ASP A 33 3.97 1.96 3.29
C ASP A 33 3.01 0.82 2.88
N LEU A 34 2.41 0.91 1.68
CA LEU A 34 1.48 -0.08 1.14
C LEU A 34 2.19 -1.38 0.76
N ALA A 35 3.36 -1.29 0.11
CA ALA A 35 4.22 -2.45 -0.14
C ALA A 35 4.72 -3.09 1.17
N GLY A 36 4.74 -2.31 2.26
CA GLY A 36 5.27 -2.73 3.54
C GLY A 36 6.77 -2.98 3.48
N ASP A 37 7.25 -3.82 4.40
CA ASP A 37 8.67 -4.15 4.49
C ASP A 37 9.03 -5.27 3.49
N LEU A 38 9.39 -4.87 2.26
CA LEU A 38 9.86 -5.81 1.22
C LEU A 38 11.11 -6.58 1.64
N GLN A 39 11.83 -6.13 2.68
CA GLN A 39 12.98 -6.87 3.22
C GLN A 39 12.55 -8.20 3.86
N TRP A 40 11.26 -8.39 4.14
CA TRP A 40 10.70 -9.69 4.50
C TRP A 40 10.95 -10.73 3.40
N TYR A 41 10.88 -10.32 2.12
CA TYR A 41 11.18 -11.19 0.98
C TYR A 41 12.68 -11.25 0.70
N SER A 42 13.37 -10.10 0.65
CA SER A 42 14.81 -10.05 0.46
C SER A 42 15.39 -8.67 0.76
N GLN A 43 16.61 -8.61 1.29
CA GLN A 43 17.32 -7.35 1.55
C GLN A 43 17.58 -6.53 0.27
N ASN A 44 17.58 -7.18 -0.90
CA ASN A 44 17.76 -6.51 -2.18
C ASN A 44 16.44 -6.27 -2.94
N ALA A 45 15.29 -6.54 -2.30
CA ALA A 45 14.00 -6.23 -2.89
C ALA A 45 13.81 -4.72 -2.95
N GLN A 46 13.66 -4.17 -4.16
CA GLN A 46 13.40 -2.76 -4.39
C GLN A 46 12.04 -2.59 -5.04
N LEU A 47 11.19 -1.80 -4.39
CA LEU A 47 9.91 -1.42 -4.96
C LEU A 47 10.13 -0.59 -6.22
N VAL A 48 9.47 -0.95 -7.32
CA VAL A 48 9.55 -0.16 -8.55
C VAL A 48 8.63 1.05 -8.39
N PRO A 49 9.17 2.27 -8.33
CA PRO A 49 8.34 3.47 -8.28
C PRO A 49 7.52 3.54 -9.57
N ASP A 50 6.27 3.99 -9.47
CA ASP A 50 5.30 4.07 -10.58
C ASP A 50 4.65 2.73 -11.00
N SER A 51 5.06 1.58 -10.46
CA SER A 51 4.39 0.30 -10.75
C SER A 51 3.07 0.06 -9.97
N PHE A 52 2.65 1.02 -9.13
CA PHE A 52 1.40 0.88 -8.39
C PHE A 52 0.19 1.13 -9.28
N THR A 53 -0.62 0.09 -9.44
CA THR A 53 -1.88 0.17 -10.19
C THR A 53 -3.05 -0.12 -9.28
N ILE A 54 -3.97 0.84 -9.16
CA ILE A 54 -5.23 0.64 -8.45
C ILE A 54 -6.17 -0.17 -9.36
N ILE A 55 -6.48 -1.40 -8.97
CA ILE A 55 -7.38 -2.29 -9.70
C ILE A 55 -8.84 -1.90 -9.44
N SER A 56 -9.22 -1.73 -8.18
CA SER A 56 -10.61 -1.45 -7.80
C SER A 56 -10.69 -0.81 -6.42
N ILE A 57 -11.71 0.04 -6.21
CA ILE A 57 -12.08 0.56 -4.91
C ILE A 57 -13.55 0.22 -4.68
N GLN A 58 -13.85 -0.39 -3.54
CA GLN A 58 -15.19 -0.82 -3.17
C GLN A 58 -15.54 -0.30 -1.78
N PRO A 59 -16.72 0.31 -1.57
CA PRO A 59 -17.18 0.66 -0.24
C PRO A 59 -17.53 -0.61 0.53
N VAL A 60 -16.97 -0.77 1.73
CA VAL A 60 -17.21 -1.92 2.63
C VAL A 60 -18.02 -1.54 3.88
N GLY A 61 -18.19 -0.24 4.16
CA GLY A 61 -19.02 0.23 5.26
C GLY A 61 -19.11 1.75 5.31
N HIS A 62 -19.69 2.29 6.40
CA HIS A 62 -19.74 3.73 6.63
C HIS A 62 -18.32 4.32 6.69
N LYS A 63 -17.96 5.11 5.68
CA LYS A 63 -16.65 5.77 5.55
C LYS A 63 -15.47 4.81 5.46
N ARG A 64 -15.72 3.55 5.11
CA ARG A 64 -14.68 2.52 4.95
C ARG A 64 -14.73 1.94 3.55
N PHE A 65 -13.56 1.84 2.95
CA PHE A 65 -13.37 1.41 1.58
C PHE A 65 -12.27 0.38 1.54
N LYS A 66 -12.43 -0.59 0.64
CA LYS A 66 -11.43 -1.59 0.30
C LYS A 66 -10.84 -1.20 -1.04
N MET A 67 -9.52 -1.05 -1.09
CA MET A 67 -8.77 -0.82 -2.32
C MET A 67 -7.98 -2.07 -2.67
N LEU A 68 -8.21 -2.58 -3.87
CA LEU A 68 -7.38 -3.62 -4.48
C LEU A 68 -6.36 -2.93 -5.39
N TYR A 69 -5.09 -3.26 -5.22
CA TYR A 69 -3.99 -2.72 -6.02
C TYR A 69 -2.98 -3.80 -6.33
N ASP A 70 -2.23 -3.59 -7.41
CA ASP A 70 -1.02 -4.34 -7.70
C ASP A 70 0.18 -3.41 -7.71
N PHE A 71 1.33 -3.97 -7.37
CA PHE A 71 2.61 -3.30 -7.45
C PHE A 71 3.68 -4.29 -7.88
N THR A 72 4.76 -3.73 -8.41
CA THR A 72 5.90 -4.51 -8.88
C THR A 72 7.14 -4.15 -8.06
N TRP A 73 7.94 -5.15 -7.75
CA TRP A 73 9.22 -4.99 -7.09
C TRP A 73 10.27 -5.86 -7.77
N ASP A 74 11.48 -5.31 -7.87
CA ASP A 74 12.62 -6.00 -8.45
C ASP A 74 13.46 -6.64 -7.34
N LEU A 75 13.90 -7.85 -7.61
CA LEU A 75 14.85 -8.58 -6.81
C LEU A 75 16.17 -8.67 -7.57
N PHE A 76 17.15 -7.88 -7.15
CA PHE A 76 18.49 -7.94 -7.70
C PHE A 76 19.47 -8.54 -6.71
N ASN A 77 19.98 -9.74 -6.96
CA ASN A 77 21.02 -10.35 -6.13
C ASN A 77 22.24 -10.73 -6.99
N PRO A 78 23.32 -9.93 -6.95
CA PRO A 78 24.50 -10.15 -7.79
C PRO A 78 25.27 -11.42 -7.38
N CYS A 79 25.13 -11.90 -6.14
CA CYS A 79 25.77 -13.13 -5.69
C CYS A 79 25.09 -14.39 -6.23
N LEU A 80 23.80 -14.29 -6.57
CA LEU A 80 23.00 -15.40 -7.11
C LEU A 80 22.71 -15.25 -8.61
N ASP A 81 23.26 -14.21 -9.27
CA ASP A 81 22.92 -13.83 -10.64
C ASP A 81 21.40 -13.69 -10.88
N LEU A 82 20.68 -13.25 -9.83
CA LEU A 82 19.22 -13.18 -9.84
C LEU A 82 18.79 -11.75 -10.12
N ASN A 83 18.04 -11.56 -11.20
CA ASN A 83 17.43 -10.29 -11.58
C ASN A 83 16.01 -10.57 -12.04
N GLU A 84 15.08 -10.63 -11.09
CA GLU A 84 13.69 -10.98 -11.34
C GLU A 84 12.76 -9.88 -10.87
N THR A 85 11.70 -9.67 -11.64
CA THR A 85 10.66 -8.70 -11.37
C THR A 85 9.41 -9.43 -10.90
N PHE A 86 8.93 -9.11 -9.70
CA PHE A 86 7.77 -9.73 -9.09
C PHE A 86 6.60 -8.76 -9.06
N THR A 87 5.43 -9.20 -9.51
CA THR A 87 4.18 -8.44 -9.35
C THR A 87 3.36 -9.06 -8.23
N GLN A 88 3.03 -8.25 -7.25
CA GLN A 88 2.21 -8.63 -6.10
C GLN A 88 0.88 -7.89 -6.16
N ARG A 89 -0.19 -8.59 -5.79
CA ARG A 89 -1.54 -8.02 -5.71
C ARG A 89 -2.00 -8.08 -4.27
N GLU A 90 -2.27 -6.91 -3.71
CA GLU A 90 -2.67 -6.74 -2.32
C GLU A 90 -3.97 -5.96 -2.23
N GLU A 91 -4.65 -6.12 -1.10
CA GLU A 91 -5.82 -5.35 -0.73
C GLU A 91 -5.57 -4.60 0.57
N VAL A 92 -5.98 -3.33 0.61
CA VAL A 92 -5.88 -2.50 1.82
C VAL A 92 -7.24 -1.92 2.16
N MET A 93 -7.51 -1.81 3.44
CA MET A 93 -8.66 -1.07 3.94
C MET A 93 -8.24 0.35 4.27
N PHE A 94 -9.09 1.31 3.92
CA PHE A 94 -8.88 2.69 4.28
C PHE A 94 -10.19 3.34 4.67
N GLN A 95 -10.09 4.39 5.47
CA GLN A 95 -11.23 5.14 5.96
C GLN A 95 -11.09 6.62 5.63
N THR A 96 -12.22 7.24 5.28
CA THR A 96 -12.30 8.68 5.02
C THR A 96 -12.52 9.43 6.33
N THR A 97 -11.66 10.40 6.59
CA THR A 97 -11.73 11.31 7.74
C THR A 97 -11.80 12.75 7.21
N PRO A 98 -12.33 13.71 7.97
CA PRO A 98 -12.41 15.10 7.51
C PRO A 98 -11.00 15.63 7.19
N GLY A 99 -10.72 15.89 5.91
CA GLY A 99 -9.43 16.39 5.44
C GLY A 99 -8.30 15.35 5.29
N ALA A 100 -8.58 14.06 5.46
CA ALA A 100 -7.57 13.01 5.27
C ALA A 100 -8.14 11.61 4.97
N LEU A 101 -7.35 10.80 4.28
CA LEU A 101 -7.55 9.36 4.09
C LEU A 101 -6.59 8.61 5.00
N VAL A 102 -7.12 7.71 5.82
CA VAL A 102 -6.31 6.89 6.73
C VAL A 102 -6.29 5.46 6.21
N PHE A 103 -5.10 4.98 5.83
CA PHE A 103 -4.87 3.63 5.32
C PHE A 103 -4.45 2.71 6.46
N GLU A 104 -5.13 1.57 6.55
CA GLU A 104 -4.78 0.47 7.44
C GLU A 104 -3.76 -0.42 6.75
N VAL A 105 -2.51 0.07 6.65
CA VAL A 105 -1.40 -0.71 6.09
C VAL A 105 -1.00 -1.83 7.04
N ILE A 106 -0.77 -3.02 6.48
CA ILE A 106 -0.37 -4.19 7.26
C ILE A 106 1.09 -3.99 7.66
N ASP A 107 1.33 -3.82 8.96
CA ASP A 107 2.68 -3.79 9.53
C ASP A 107 3.26 -5.20 9.48
N ASN A 108 3.91 -5.56 8.37
CA ASN A 108 4.72 -6.78 8.28
C ASN A 108 6.06 -6.63 9.02
N THR A 109 6.15 -5.71 9.99
CA THR A 109 7.26 -5.66 10.94
C THR A 109 7.39 -7.02 11.58
N ARG A 110 8.50 -7.68 11.28
CA ARG A 110 8.93 -8.95 11.86
C ARG A 110 8.52 -8.99 13.33
N PRO A 111 7.66 -9.93 13.80
CA PRO A 111 7.61 -10.19 15.22
C PRO A 111 9.04 -10.52 15.63
N SER A 112 9.60 -9.73 16.54
CA SER A 112 10.92 -9.98 17.10
C SER A 112 11.02 -11.47 17.45
N PRO A 113 12.12 -12.17 17.15
CA PRO A 113 12.29 -13.61 17.43
C PRO A 113 12.43 -13.89 18.95
N CYS A 114 11.71 -13.15 19.78
CA CYS A 114 11.78 -13.16 21.23
C CYS A 114 10.43 -13.60 21.84
N ASP A 115 9.70 -14.47 21.14
CA ASP A 115 8.54 -15.17 21.70
C ASP A 115 8.58 -16.66 21.28
N GLU A 116 9.74 -17.29 21.52
CA GLU A 116 9.81 -18.73 21.75
C GLU A 116 10.13 -18.89 23.23
N LEU A 117 9.11 -19.24 24.04
CA LEU A 117 9.26 -19.74 25.41
C LEU A 117 8.75 -21.18 25.49
#